data_AF-A0ABD5PUP3-F1
#
_entry.id   AF-A0ABD5PUP3-F1
#
_cell.length_a   1.000
_cell.length_b   1.000
_cell.length_c   1.000
_cell.angle_alpha   90.00
_cell.angle_beta   90.00
_cell.angle_gamma   90.00
#
_symmetry.space_group_name_H-M   'P 1'
#
loop_
_entity.id
_entity.type
_entity.pdbx_description
1 polymer ?
#
loop_
_entity_poly.entity_id
_entity_poly.type
_entity_poly.pdbx_seq_one_letter_code
_entity_poly.pdbx_strand_id
1 'polypeptide(L)' 'MTDQLPTPDRQPAAESVRFDQYVTYEDDDGTVVCDRSNPAAWIRATELVPCRR' A
#
# COMPACT_ATOMS: atom_id res chain seq x y z
N MET A 1 12.76 32.10 23.60
CA MET A 1 12.96 30.65 23.38
C MET A 1 11.65 30.14 22.84
N THR A 2 11.60 29.83 21.54
CA THR A 2 10.36 29.43 20.86
C THR A 2 10.43 27.93 20.67
N ASP A 3 9.66 27.19 21.48
CA ASP A 3 9.44 25.75 21.30
C ASP A 3 8.67 25.54 19.99
N GLN A 4 9.41 25.18 18.94
CA GLN A 4 8.83 24.70 17.69
C GLN A 4 8.51 23.22 17.89
N LEU A 5 7.24 22.92 18.19
CA LEU A 5 6.72 21.55 18.23
C LEU A 5 7.10 20.80 16.94
N PRO A 6 7.52 19.53 17.01
CA PRO A 6 7.76 18.73 15.82
C PRO A 6 6.47 18.67 15.00
N THR A 7 6.54 19.13 13.76
CA THR A 7 5.45 19.00 12.80
C THR A 7 5.15 17.50 12.68
N PRO A 8 3.90 17.04 12.89
CA PRO A 8 3.58 15.63 12.69
C PRO A 8 4.03 15.26 11.28
N ASP A 9 4.72 14.13 11.20
CA ASP A 9 5.29 13.54 9.99
C ASP A 9 4.57 13.99 8.74
N ARG A 10 5.34 14.59 7.83
CA ARG A 10 4.96 14.83 6.44
C ARG A 10 4.24 13.59 5.92
N GLN A 11 2.91 13.62 6.00
CA GLN A 11 2.03 12.69 5.33
C GLN A 11 2.53 12.73 3.88
N PRO A 12 3.10 11.65 3.32
CA PRO A 12 3.65 11.70 1.98
C PRO A 12 2.52 12.22 1.12
N ALA A 13 2.72 13.43 0.58
CA ALA A 13 1.70 14.17 -0.15
C ALA A 13 1.10 13.19 -1.12
N ALA A 14 -0.18 12.84 -0.93
CA ALA A 14 -0.84 11.71 -1.55
C ALA A 14 -0.40 11.61 -3.01
N GLU A 15 0.64 10.81 -3.25
CA GLU A 15 1.07 10.52 -4.61
C GLU A 15 -0.15 9.85 -5.16
N SER A 16 -0.79 10.51 -6.14
CA SER A 16 -2.01 10.05 -6.77
C SER A 16 -1.88 8.55 -6.98
N VAL A 17 -2.52 7.74 -6.13
CA VAL A 17 -2.22 6.31 -6.04
C VAL A 17 -2.51 5.75 -7.41
N ARG A 18 -1.46 5.42 -8.16
CA ARG A 18 -1.63 4.94 -9.51
C ARG A 18 -1.93 3.47 -9.34
N PHE A 19 -3.21 3.09 -9.34
CA PHE A 19 -3.58 1.68 -9.17
C PHE A 19 -2.89 0.76 -10.21
N ASP A 20 -2.51 1.30 -11.37
CA ASP A 20 -1.67 0.63 -12.37
C ASP A 20 -0.25 0.29 -11.90
N GLN A 21 0.20 0.77 -10.74
CA GLN A 21 1.51 0.42 -10.17
C GLN A 21 1.49 -0.97 -9.53
N TYR A 22 0.31 -1.49 -9.16
CA TYR A 22 0.16 -2.78 -8.52
C TYR A 22 -0.29 -3.85 -9.52
N VAL A 23 0.17 -5.07 -9.30
CA VAL A 23 -0.31 -6.26 -10.00
C VAL A 23 -0.86 -7.24 -8.98
N THR A 24 -1.97 -7.89 -9.33
CA THR A 24 -2.59 -8.93 -8.53
C THR A 24 -2.55 -10.24 -9.29
N TYR A 25 -2.17 -11.31 -8.60
CA TYR A 25 -2.26 -12.68 -9.11
C TYR A 25 -2.70 -13.62 -8.00
N GLU A 26 -3.18 -14.79 -8.40
CA GLU A 26 -3.62 -15.86 -7.50
C GLU A 26 -2.65 -17.02 -7.60
N ASP A 27 -2.31 -17.59 -6.45
CA ASP A 27 -1.61 -18.87 -6.33
C ASP A 27 -2.37 -19.81 -5.38
N ASP A 28 -1.83 -21.01 -5.14
CA ASP A 28 -2.46 -22.03 -4.29
C ASP A 28 -2.68 -21.56 -2.84
N ASP A 29 -1.92 -20.55 -2.39
CA ASP A 29 -1.92 -20.01 -1.03
C ASP A 29 -2.68 -18.67 -0.92
N GLY A 30 -3.34 -18.21 -1.99
CA GLY A 30 -4.24 -17.06 -1.99
C GLY A 30 -3.90 -15.96 -3.00
N THR A 31 -4.28 -14.73 -2.66
CA THR A 31 -4.12 -13.58 -3.56
C THR A 31 -2.89 -12.77 -3.16
N VAL A 32 -2.00 -12.52 -4.11
CA VAL A 32 -0.81 -11.70 -3.91
C VAL A 32 -0.96 -10.37 -4.65
N VAL A 33 -0.67 -9.28 -3.94
CA VAL A 33 -0.55 -7.94 -4.51
C VAL A 33 0.92 -7.54 -4.47
N CYS A 34 1.50 -7.26 -5.63
CA CYS A 34 2.89 -6.84 -5.79
C CYS A 34 2.98 -5.43 -6.37
N ASP A 35 3.96 -4.64 -5.92
CA ASP A 35 4.36 -3.42 -6.61
C ASP A 35 5.23 -3.76 -7.84
N ARG A 36 4.87 -3.23 -9.01
CA ARG A 36 5.60 -3.46 -10.27
C ARG A 36 6.97 -2.81 -10.29
N SER A 37 7.16 -1.70 -9.58
CA SER A 37 8.42 -0.96 -9.48
C SER A 37 9.36 -1.56 -8.43
N ASN A 38 8.81 -2.26 -7.44
CA ASN A 38 9.58 -2.94 -6.40
C ASN A 38 8.99 -4.34 -6.08
N PRO A 39 9.45 -5.40 -6.76
CA PRO A 39 8.94 -6.76 -6.57
C PRO A 39 9.12 -7.32 -5.15
N ALA A 40 10.03 -6.76 -4.36
CA ALA A 40 10.21 -7.14 -2.96
C ALA A 40 9.10 -6.60 -2.04
N ALA A 41 8.34 -5.59 -2.50
CA ALA A 41 7.19 -5.04 -1.79
C ALA A 41 5.91 -5.75 -2.25
N TRP A 42 5.55 -6.82 -1.53
CA TRP A 42 4.34 -7.59 -1.77
C TRP A 42 3.57 -7.88 -0.49
N ILE A 43 2.27 -8.07 -0.64
CA ILE A 43 1.34 -8.44 0.43
C ILE A 43 0.52 -9.65 -0.06
N ARG A 44 0.29 -10.61 0.83
CA ARG A 44 -0.60 -11.76 0.57
C ARG A 44 -1.85 -11.68 1.42
N ALA A 45 -2.98 -11.92 0.77
CA ALA A 45 -4.27 -12.13 1.40
C ALA A 45 -4.65 -13.60 1.28
N THR A 46 -4.90 -14.25 2.42
CA THR A 46 -5.39 -15.62 2.49
C THR A 46 -6.91 -15.70 2.47
N GLU A 47 -7.59 -14.56 2.60
CA GLU A 47 -9.05 -14.44 2.55
C GLU A 47 -9.43 -13.11 1.87
N LEU A 48 -10.39 -13.16 0.95
CA LEU A 48 -10.95 -11.97 0.30
C LEU A 48 -12.37 -11.73 0.80
N VAL A 49 -12.62 -10.52 1.30
CA VAL A 49 -13.95 -10.09 1.75
C VAL A 49 -14.46 -8.92 0.91
N PRO A 50 -15.78 -8.82 0.67
CA PRO A 50 -16.35 -7.68 -0.05
C PRO A 50 -16.02 -6.36 0.65
N CYS A 51 -15.50 -5.39 -0.09
CA CYS A 51 -15.31 -4.04 0.40
C CYS A 51 -16.68 -3.45 0.83
N ARG A 52 -16.78 -3.00 2.08
CA ARG A 52 -17.92 -2.23 2.58
C ARG A 52 -17.50 -0.77 2.74
N ARG A 53 -18.34 0.15 2.28
CA ARG A 53 -18.11 1.59 2.30
C ARG A 53 -18.71 2.23 3.54
#